data_AF-A0A9D6VBN1-F1
#
_entry.id   AF-A0A9D6VBN1-F1
#
_cell.length_a   1.000
_cell.length_b   1.000
_cell.length_c   1.000
_cell.angle_alpha   90.00
_cell.angle_beta   90.00
_cell.angle_gamma   90.00
#
_symmetry.space_group_name_H-M   'P 1'
#
loop_
_entity.id
_entity.type
_entity.pdbx_description
1 polymer ?
#
loop_
_entity_poly.entity_id
_entity_poly.type
_entity_poly.pdbx_seq_one_letter_code
_entity_poly.pdbx_strand_id
1 'polypeptide(L)'
;MKPNSSIARRAPLLVPRSLVSQLMRLYDYPHPVHPRQVIRGYDRPHAIRTARMCAAVATALGHGTERVHQYQIACLLHDLGRAGLDRRLFGKIWSWAKERGIPTRPREWRARYKNTPYGHETEAFLRCYRKDLEADGIPMTAWAKEQVEMRLGYSRRLARRLRTVRPALRKMGVIWLPWMQQVMLYYYYPEKLATAGPWVRQLAEILVACEQFEAYSNQRRGRDYYVREKETLADAFAYLETLQQEGMLSGRVVGALRRLTAQGEFDAILEEARGRAFTRSERRALRAVEA
;
A
#
# COMPACT_ATOMS: atom_id res chain seq x y z
N MET A 1 31.87 7.85 -29.40
CA MET A 1 30.70 8.68 -29.00
C MET A 1 30.12 8.12 -27.71
N LYS A 2 30.19 8.86 -26.61
CA LYS A 2 29.49 8.51 -25.36
C LYS A 2 28.00 8.84 -25.54
N PRO A 3 27.05 7.93 -25.24
CA PRO A 3 25.65 8.29 -25.26
C PRO A 3 25.36 9.21 -24.08
N ASN A 4 25.11 10.47 -24.40
CA ASN A 4 24.46 11.44 -23.52
C ASN A 4 23.08 10.89 -23.15
N SER A 5 22.96 10.30 -21.96
CA SER A 5 21.67 9.86 -21.39
C SER A 5 21.39 10.59 -20.08
N SER A 6 21.50 11.92 -20.11
CA SER A 6 20.97 12.82 -19.08
C SER A 6 19.60 13.35 -19.51
N ILE A 7 18.65 12.43 -19.74
CA ILE A 7 17.25 12.76 -19.52
C ILE A 7 17.00 12.24 -18.12
N ALA A 8 16.98 13.13 -17.14
CA ALA A 8 16.66 12.81 -15.75
C ALA A 8 15.46 11.85 -15.74
N ARG A 9 15.73 10.56 -15.49
CA ARG A 9 14.67 9.58 -15.37
C ARG A 9 13.88 10.04 -14.15
N ARG A 10 12.61 10.33 -14.37
CA ARG A 10 11.66 10.52 -13.28
C ARG A 10 10.94 9.20 -13.15
N ALA A 11 10.64 8.79 -11.92
CA ALA A 11 9.91 7.55 -11.67
C ALA A 11 8.71 7.38 -12.64
N PRO A 12 8.74 6.34 -13.49
CA PRO A 12 7.97 6.31 -14.72
C PRO A 12 6.53 5.85 -14.49
N LEU A 13 5.65 6.29 -15.37
CA LEU A 13 4.35 5.68 -15.57
C LEU A 13 4.38 4.96 -16.92
N LEU A 14 4.61 3.64 -16.88
CA LEU A 14 4.71 2.77 -18.05
C LEU A 14 3.34 2.45 -18.64
N VAL A 15 2.31 2.48 -17.80
CA VAL A 15 0.92 2.28 -18.19
C VAL A 15 0.34 3.58 -18.78
N PRO A 16 -0.41 3.55 -19.91
CA PRO A 16 -1.04 4.74 -20.45
C PRO A 16 -1.94 5.46 -19.44
N ARG A 17 -1.95 6.80 -19.45
CA ARG A 17 -2.77 7.61 -18.53
C ARG A 17 -4.26 7.25 -18.59
N SER A 18 -4.78 6.94 -19.77
CA SER A 18 -6.17 6.50 -19.97
C SER A 18 -6.47 5.19 -19.24
N LEU A 19 -5.53 4.25 -19.23
CA LEU A 19 -5.64 3.00 -18.49
C LEU A 19 -5.54 3.26 -16.97
N VAL A 20 -4.63 4.14 -16.53
CA VAL A 20 -4.58 4.55 -15.10
C VAL A 20 -5.91 5.14 -14.65
N SER A 21 -6.50 6.07 -15.40
CA SER A 21 -7.80 6.65 -15.07
C SER A 21 -8.90 5.59 -14.99
N GLN A 22 -8.89 4.59 -15.88
CA GLN A 22 -9.81 3.47 -15.86
C GLN A 22 -9.62 2.58 -14.62
N LEU A 23 -8.38 2.24 -14.28
CA LEU A 23 -8.04 1.45 -13.10
C LEU A 23 -8.45 2.15 -11.81
N MET A 24 -8.21 3.47 -11.71
CA MET A 24 -8.59 4.26 -10.54
C MET A 24 -10.10 4.26 -10.29
N ARG A 25 -10.93 4.22 -11.35
CA ARG A 25 -12.40 4.10 -11.21
C ARG A 25 -12.84 2.81 -10.53
N LEU A 26 -12.04 1.74 -10.56
CA LEU A 26 -12.36 0.47 -9.90
C LEU A 26 -12.41 0.58 -8.36
N TYR A 27 -11.82 1.65 -7.80
CA TYR A 27 -11.89 1.97 -6.38
C TYR A 27 -13.22 2.60 -5.96
N ASP A 28 -14.03 3.09 -6.91
CA ASP A 28 -15.36 3.61 -6.59
C ASP A 28 -16.23 2.49 -6.03
N TYR A 29 -17.01 2.82 -5.00
CA TYR A 29 -17.80 1.85 -4.26
C TYR A 29 -19.23 2.36 -4.08
N PRO A 30 -20.26 1.55 -4.38
CA PRO A 30 -21.64 1.96 -4.13
C PRO A 30 -21.86 2.16 -2.63
N HIS A 31 -22.54 3.24 -2.23
CA HIS A 31 -22.79 3.50 -0.83
C HIS A 31 -23.69 2.39 -0.24
N PRO A 32 -23.30 1.78 0.89
CA PRO A 32 -23.96 0.56 1.42
C PRO A 32 -25.41 0.78 1.84
N VAL A 33 -25.77 2.02 2.21
CA VAL A 33 -27.13 2.40 2.64
C VAL A 33 -27.88 3.20 1.56
N HIS A 34 -27.15 3.78 0.60
CA HIS A 34 -27.71 4.68 -0.40
C HIS A 34 -27.19 4.28 -1.78
N PRO A 35 -27.67 3.18 -2.39
CA PRO A 35 -27.03 2.57 -3.56
C PRO A 35 -26.86 3.47 -4.79
N ARG A 36 -27.61 4.58 -4.87
CA ARG A 36 -27.48 5.61 -5.91
C ARG A 36 -26.30 6.57 -5.70
N GLN A 37 -25.70 6.56 -4.52
CA GLN A 37 -24.51 7.34 -4.18
C GLN A 37 -23.26 6.49 -4.35
N VAL A 38 -22.17 7.12 -4.77
CA VAL A 38 -20.87 6.49 -4.94
C VAL A 38 -19.89 7.08 -3.94
N ILE A 39 -19.30 6.22 -3.12
CA ILE A 39 -18.13 6.56 -2.32
C ILE A 39 -16.94 6.58 -3.28
N ARG A 40 -16.35 7.76 -3.46
CA ARG A 40 -15.18 7.93 -4.31
C ARG A 40 -14.02 7.10 -3.76
N GLY A 41 -13.33 6.40 -4.66
CA GLY A 41 -12.18 5.58 -4.31
C GLY A 41 -11.15 6.28 -3.41
N TYR A 42 -10.80 5.61 -2.31
CA TYR A 42 -9.81 6.08 -1.34
C TYR A 42 -8.43 6.23 -1.98
N ASP A 43 -7.80 7.38 -1.71
CA ASP A 43 -6.37 7.67 -1.90
C ASP A 43 -5.76 7.21 -3.25
N ARG A 44 -6.48 7.47 -4.34
CA ARG A 44 -5.98 7.23 -5.71
C ARG A 44 -4.63 7.90 -5.99
N PRO A 45 -4.36 9.15 -5.56
CA PRO A 45 -3.06 9.79 -5.79
C PRO A 45 -1.92 9.01 -5.15
N HIS A 46 -2.12 8.48 -3.94
CA HIS A 46 -1.17 7.60 -3.26
C HIS A 46 -0.85 6.36 -4.10
N ALA A 47 -1.87 5.62 -4.54
CA ALA A 47 -1.67 4.42 -5.35
C ALA A 47 -0.85 4.70 -6.63
N ILE A 48 -1.06 5.85 -7.27
CA ILE A 48 -0.30 6.28 -8.45
C ILE A 48 1.16 6.57 -8.09
N ARG A 49 1.41 7.34 -7.02
CA ARG A 49 2.77 7.65 -6.56
C ARG A 49 3.56 6.40 -6.18
N THR A 50 2.98 5.52 -5.37
CA THR A 50 3.57 4.23 -5.02
C THR A 50 3.87 3.40 -6.26
N ALA A 51 2.95 3.30 -7.22
CA ALA A 51 3.14 2.52 -8.44
C ALA A 51 4.28 3.06 -9.35
N ARG A 52 4.49 4.37 -9.39
CA ARG A 52 5.60 4.99 -10.11
C ARG A 52 6.94 4.67 -9.45
N MET A 53 7.01 4.79 -8.12
CA MET A 53 8.19 4.41 -7.35
C MET A 53 8.52 2.93 -7.52
N CYS A 54 7.52 2.06 -7.41
CA CYS A 54 7.66 0.61 -7.60
C CYS A 54 8.23 0.27 -8.97
N ALA A 55 7.74 0.90 -10.04
CA ALA A 55 8.25 0.67 -11.39
C ALA A 55 9.73 1.08 -11.52
N ALA A 56 10.10 2.25 -10.97
CA ALA A 56 11.50 2.70 -10.98
C ALA A 56 12.44 1.72 -10.27
N VAL A 57 12.07 1.28 -9.05
CA VAL A 57 12.87 0.33 -8.27
C VAL A 57 12.96 -1.02 -8.99
N ALA A 58 11.85 -1.52 -9.53
CA ALA A 58 11.85 -2.80 -10.25
C ALA A 58 12.71 -2.75 -11.52
N THR A 59 12.68 -1.65 -12.28
CA THR A 59 13.56 -1.44 -13.42
C THR A 59 15.03 -1.37 -12.99
N ALA A 60 15.34 -0.64 -11.91
CA ALA A 60 16.71 -0.52 -11.39
C ALA A 60 17.28 -1.86 -10.88
N LEU A 61 16.41 -2.78 -10.45
CA LEU A 61 16.77 -4.15 -10.05
C LEU A 61 16.82 -5.14 -11.23
N GLY A 62 16.62 -4.68 -12.46
CA GLY A 62 16.79 -5.49 -13.67
C GLY A 62 15.57 -6.32 -14.07
N HIS A 63 14.38 -6.03 -13.54
CA HIS A 63 13.16 -6.68 -14.04
C HIS A 63 12.85 -6.18 -15.47
N GLY A 64 12.56 -7.12 -16.39
CA GLY A 64 12.22 -6.79 -17.78
C GLY A 64 10.93 -5.98 -17.93
N THR A 65 10.87 -5.16 -18.98
CA THR A 65 9.83 -4.14 -19.22
C THR A 65 8.40 -4.68 -19.13
N GLU A 66 8.09 -5.81 -19.77
CA GLU A 66 6.75 -6.39 -19.76
C GLU A 66 6.30 -6.77 -18.33
N ARG A 67 7.22 -7.36 -17.55
CA ARG A 67 6.95 -7.68 -16.15
C ARG A 67 6.72 -6.42 -15.32
N VAL A 68 7.53 -5.38 -15.52
CA VAL A 68 7.38 -4.11 -14.78
C VAL A 68 6.07 -3.42 -15.16
N HIS A 69 5.65 -3.49 -16.42
CA HIS A 69 4.36 -2.97 -16.87
C HIS A 69 3.19 -3.65 -16.14
N GLN A 70 3.15 -4.99 -16.12
CA GLN A 70 2.12 -5.74 -15.38
C GLN A 70 2.20 -5.48 -13.88
N TYR A 71 3.42 -5.45 -13.31
CA TYR A 71 3.65 -5.16 -11.90
C TYR A 71 3.12 -3.77 -11.53
N GLN A 72 3.33 -2.75 -12.37
CA GLN A 72 2.80 -1.41 -12.11
C GLN A 72 1.27 -1.40 -12.05
N ILE A 73 0.59 -2.23 -12.84
CA ILE A 73 -0.88 -2.40 -12.74
C ILE A 73 -1.26 -3.02 -11.38
N ALA A 74 -0.53 -4.03 -10.91
CA ALA A 74 -0.74 -4.61 -9.58
C ALA A 74 -0.54 -3.57 -8.47
N CYS A 75 0.50 -2.73 -8.56
CA CYS A 75 0.75 -1.63 -7.64
C CYS A 75 -0.37 -0.58 -7.67
N LEU A 76 -0.90 -0.22 -8.84
CA LEU A 76 -2.02 0.72 -8.95
C LEU A 76 -3.29 0.20 -8.25
N LEU A 77 -3.46 -1.12 -8.18
CA LEU A 77 -4.63 -1.75 -7.55
C LEU A 77 -4.35 -2.25 -6.13
N HIS A 78 -3.15 -2.02 -5.57
CA HIS A 78 -2.69 -2.71 -4.35
C HIS A 78 -3.62 -2.52 -3.15
N ASP A 79 -4.33 -1.39 -3.10
CA ASP A 79 -5.26 -1.00 -2.04
C ASP A 79 -6.74 -1.21 -2.43
N LEU A 80 -7.04 -1.92 -3.52
CA LEU A 80 -8.40 -2.13 -4.03
C LEU A 80 -9.32 -2.79 -2.98
N GLY A 81 -8.76 -3.56 -2.04
CA GLY A 81 -9.51 -4.11 -0.90
C GLY A 81 -10.08 -3.02 0.03
N ARG A 82 -9.57 -1.78 -0.03
CA ARG A 82 -10.07 -0.61 0.71
C ARG A 82 -11.13 0.19 -0.05
N ALA A 83 -11.63 -0.28 -1.20
CA ALA A 83 -12.77 0.35 -1.85
C ALA A 83 -13.96 0.44 -0.87
N GLY A 84 -14.52 1.64 -0.72
CA GLY A 84 -15.55 1.96 0.27
C GLY A 84 -15.01 2.40 1.64
N LEU A 85 -13.73 2.72 1.80
CA LEU A 85 -13.20 3.15 3.09
C LEU A 85 -13.92 4.39 3.63
N ASP A 86 -14.54 4.26 4.80
CA ASP A 86 -15.02 5.39 5.60
C ASP A 86 -13.90 5.79 6.56
N ARG A 87 -13.17 6.85 6.19
CA ARG A 87 -11.98 7.31 6.94
C ARG A 87 -12.27 7.60 8.41
N ARG A 88 -13.43 8.21 8.70
CA ARG A 88 -13.77 8.59 10.07
C ARG A 88 -14.09 7.35 10.91
N LEU A 89 -14.94 6.46 10.39
CA LEU A 89 -15.33 5.24 11.09
C LEU A 89 -14.15 4.27 11.24
N PHE A 90 -13.40 4.03 10.16
CA PHE A 90 -12.20 3.20 10.20
C PHE A 90 -11.19 3.79 11.19
N GLY A 91 -10.94 5.10 11.16
CA GLY A 91 -10.03 5.76 12.09
C GLY A 91 -10.45 5.58 13.54
N LYS A 92 -11.73 5.79 13.85
CA LYS A 92 -12.29 5.60 15.18
C LYS A 92 -12.09 4.17 15.70
N ILE A 93 -12.40 3.16 14.87
CA ILE A 93 -12.24 1.73 15.23
C ILE A 93 -10.78 1.38 15.54
N TRP A 94 -9.84 1.80 14.68
CA TRP A 94 -8.45 1.36 14.82
C TRP A 94 -7.64 2.20 15.81
N SER A 95 -7.99 3.45 16.05
CA SER A 95 -7.47 4.23 17.18
C SER A 95 -7.92 3.60 18.50
N TRP A 96 -9.21 3.29 18.62
CA TRP A 96 -9.77 2.59 19.79
C TRP A 96 -9.04 1.28 20.09
N ALA A 97 -8.79 0.47 19.05
CA ALA A 97 -8.07 -0.79 19.19
C ALA A 97 -6.61 -0.57 19.62
N LYS A 98 -5.93 0.40 19.01
CA LYS A 98 -4.52 0.70 19.33
C LYS A 98 -4.35 1.20 20.76
N GLU A 99 -5.22 2.10 21.22
CA GLU A 99 -5.20 2.64 22.59
C GLU A 99 -5.34 1.54 23.66
N ARG A 100 -6.00 0.43 23.31
CA ARG A 100 -6.20 -0.75 24.17
C ARG A 100 -5.19 -1.86 23.92
N GLY A 101 -4.14 -1.59 23.13
CA GLY A 101 -3.10 -2.57 22.80
C GLY A 101 -3.63 -3.78 22.03
N ILE A 102 -4.75 -3.66 21.32
CA ILE A 102 -5.35 -4.74 20.52
C ILE A 102 -4.63 -4.81 19.17
N PRO A 103 -4.19 -6.01 18.72
CA PRO A 103 -3.55 -6.17 17.42
C PRO A 103 -4.39 -5.61 16.26
N THR A 104 -3.78 -4.77 15.42
CA THR A 104 -4.46 -4.13 14.28
C THR A 104 -4.04 -4.71 12.94
N ARG A 105 -3.19 -5.73 12.94
CA ARG A 105 -2.76 -6.44 11.73
C ARG A 105 -3.05 -7.93 11.86
N PRO A 106 -3.39 -8.63 10.75
CA PRO A 106 -3.63 -10.07 10.77
C PRO A 106 -2.47 -10.88 11.36
N ARG A 107 -1.22 -10.54 11.02
CA ARG A 107 -0.01 -11.22 11.55
C ARG A 107 0.11 -11.08 13.06
N GLU A 108 -0.01 -9.86 13.58
CA GLU A 108 0.01 -9.56 15.02
C GLU A 108 -1.16 -10.25 15.74
N TRP A 109 -2.34 -10.27 15.12
CA TRP A 109 -3.52 -10.96 15.64
C TRP A 109 -3.25 -12.46 15.79
N ARG A 110 -2.75 -13.12 14.74
CA ARG A 110 -2.44 -14.56 14.78
C ARG A 110 -1.35 -14.91 15.78
N ALA A 111 -0.39 -14.01 16.01
CA ALA A 111 0.65 -14.20 17.03
C ALA A 111 0.06 -14.19 18.46
N ARG A 112 -0.92 -13.31 18.73
CA ARG A 112 -1.57 -13.18 20.04
C ARG A 112 -2.71 -14.18 20.27
N TYR A 113 -3.55 -14.42 19.28
CA TYR A 113 -4.73 -15.27 19.35
C TYR A 113 -4.57 -16.53 18.51
N LYS A 114 -3.73 -17.45 18.98
CA LYS A 114 -3.31 -18.67 18.25
C LYS A 114 -4.47 -19.58 17.80
N ASN A 115 -5.61 -19.52 18.51
CA ASN A 115 -6.80 -20.32 18.19
C ASN A 115 -7.69 -19.69 17.11
N THR A 116 -7.34 -18.52 16.58
CA THR A 116 -8.08 -17.90 15.48
C THR A 116 -7.83 -18.68 14.20
N PRO A 117 -8.86 -19.24 13.54
CA PRO A 117 -8.68 -19.88 12.25
C PRO A 117 -8.11 -18.89 11.23
N TYR A 118 -7.15 -19.34 10.42
CA TYR A 118 -6.48 -18.48 9.45
C TYR A 118 -7.49 -17.81 8.51
N GLY A 119 -7.38 -16.50 8.36
CA GLY A 119 -8.29 -15.72 7.53
C GLY A 119 -9.58 -15.31 8.24
N HIS A 120 -9.87 -15.77 9.46
CA HIS A 120 -11.06 -15.42 10.25
C HIS A 120 -10.79 -14.35 11.33
N GLU A 121 -9.73 -13.55 11.17
CA GLU A 121 -9.34 -12.52 12.14
C GLU A 121 -10.42 -11.44 12.31
N THR A 122 -11.19 -11.14 11.26
CA THR A 122 -12.30 -10.19 11.33
C THR A 122 -13.42 -10.70 12.23
N GLU A 123 -13.85 -11.95 12.03
CA GLU A 123 -14.91 -12.55 12.83
C GLU A 123 -14.48 -12.73 14.29
N ALA A 124 -13.22 -13.11 14.52
CA ALA A 124 -12.66 -13.23 15.85
C ALA A 124 -12.61 -11.87 16.57
N PHE A 125 -12.15 -10.81 15.90
CA PHE A 125 -12.15 -9.45 16.45
C PHE A 125 -13.56 -9.01 16.85
N LEU A 126 -14.54 -9.18 15.96
CA LEU A 126 -15.92 -8.79 16.24
C LEU A 126 -16.54 -9.62 17.37
N ARG A 127 -16.23 -10.92 17.47
CA ARG A 127 -16.71 -11.75 18.58
C ARG A 127 -16.17 -11.27 19.93
N CYS A 128 -14.91 -10.85 19.98
CA CYS A 128 -14.27 -10.38 21.21
C CYS A 128 -14.69 -8.96 21.60
N TYR A 129 -14.71 -8.03 20.64
CA TYR A 129 -14.69 -6.60 20.93
C TYR A 129 -15.92 -5.82 20.50
N ARG A 130 -16.93 -6.48 19.91
CA ARG A 130 -18.15 -5.80 19.45
C ARG A 130 -18.86 -5.05 20.57
N LYS A 131 -19.04 -5.68 21.74
CA LYS A 131 -19.76 -5.08 22.86
C LYS A 131 -19.03 -3.84 23.38
N ASP A 132 -17.70 -3.91 23.50
CA ASP A 132 -16.88 -2.80 23.99
C ASP A 132 -16.87 -1.64 22.99
N LEU A 133 -16.79 -1.92 21.70
CA LEU A 133 -16.92 -0.92 20.64
C LEU A 133 -18.29 -0.22 20.70
N GLU A 134 -19.37 -0.99 20.87
CA GLU A 134 -20.73 -0.45 20.97
C GLU A 134 -20.93 0.38 22.24
N ALA A 135 -20.37 -0.07 23.39
CA ALA A 135 -20.37 0.67 24.64
C ALA A 135 -19.64 2.03 24.54
N ASP A 136 -18.55 2.08 23.77
CA ASP A 136 -17.80 3.32 23.48
C ASP A 136 -18.40 4.14 22.30
N GLY A 137 -19.67 3.87 21.95
CA GLY A 137 -20.42 4.64 20.96
C GLY A 137 -19.92 4.44 19.53
N ILE A 138 -19.43 3.23 19.19
CA ILE A 138 -19.06 2.84 17.82
C ILE A 138 -20.02 1.72 17.37
N PRO A 139 -21.14 2.06 16.71
CA PRO A 139 -22.14 1.07 16.31
C PRO A 139 -21.56 0.05 15.32
N MET A 140 -21.58 -1.25 15.68
CA MET A 140 -21.08 -2.33 14.82
C MET A 140 -22.15 -2.81 13.82
N THR A 141 -22.58 -1.88 12.96
CA THR A 141 -23.46 -2.12 11.81
C THR A 141 -22.79 -3.00 10.75
N ALA A 142 -23.54 -3.46 9.74
CA ALA A 142 -22.95 -4.16 8.59
C ALA A 142 -21.83 -3.35 7.93
N TRP A 143 -21.97 -2.02 7.87
CA TRP A 143 -20.96 -1.14 7.32
C TRP A 143 -19.69 -1.07 8.17
N ALA A 144 -19.84 -0.96 9.49
CA ALA A 144 -18.69 -0.95 10.40
C ALA A 144 -17.89 -2.27 10.31
N LYS A 145 -18.58 -3.41 10.15
CA LYS A 145 -17.93 -4.71 9.94
C LYS A 145 -17.07 -4.75 8.68
N GLU A 146 -17.50 -4.10 7.59
CA GLU A 146 -16.67 -3.96 6.40
C GLU A 146 -15.39 -3.15 6.67
N GLN A 147 -15.47 -2.09 7.49
CA GLN A 147 -14.29 -1.31 7.88
C GLN A 147 -13.31 -2.13 8.73
N VAL A 148 -13.80 -3.06 9.56
CA VAL A 148 -12.95 -4.03 10.28
C VAL A 148 -12.25 -4.97 9.29
N GLU A 149 -13.00 -5.49 8.32
CA GLU A 149 -12.48 -6.44 7.33
C GLU A 149 -11.41 -5.82 6.42
N MET A 150 -11.49 -4.51 6.12
CA MET A 150 -10.46 -3.80 5.35
C MET A 150 -9.06 -3.83 5.97
N ARG A 151 -8.94 -4.23 7.25
CA ARG A 151 -7.65 -4.35 7.94
C ARG A 151 -7.34 -5.80 8.30
N LEU A 152 -8.25 -6.48 9.01
CA LEU A 152 -7.99 -7.84 9.52
C LEU A 152 -8.37 -8.94 8.51
N GLY A 153 -9.29 -8.67 7.60
CA GLY A 153 -9.77 -9.59 6.57
C GLY A 153 -9.30 -9.22 5.15
N TYR A 154 -8.25 -8.41 5.03
CA TYR A 154 -7.86 -7.76 3.78
C TYR A 154 -7.73 -8.73 2.61
N SER A 155 -7.14 -9.92 2.84
CA SER A 155 -6.99 -10.93 1.78
C SER A 155 -8.30 -11.38 1.17
N ARG A 156 -9.33 -11.64 2.00
CA ARG A 156 -10.64 -12.10 1.52
C ARG A 156 -11.37 -10.98 0.82
N ARG A 157 -11.32 -9.77 1.40
CA ARG A 157 -11.93 -8.58 0.81
C ARG A 157 -11.32 -8.26 -0.54
N LEU A 158 -9.99 -8.24 -0.65
CA LEU A 158 -9.28 -8.03 -1.91
C LEU A 158 -9.68 -9.07 -2.95
N ALA A 159 -9.72 -10.36 -2.58
CA ALA A 159 -10.15 -11.42 -3.49
C ALA A 159 -11.59 -11.23 -4.01
N ARG A 160 -12.53 -10.81 -3.16
CA ARG A 160 -13.91 -10.48 -3.59
C ARG A 160 -13.95 -9.29 -4.54
N ARG A 161 -13.20 -8.22 -4.22
CA ARG A 161 -13.10 -7.04 -5.10
C ARG A 161 -12.48 -7.39 -6.44
N LEU A 162 -11.38 -8.14 -6.47
CA LEU A 162 -10.74 -8.61 -7.70
C LEU A 162 -11.69 -9.46 -8.55
N ARG A 163 -12.43 -10.41 -7.96
CA ARG A 163 -13.44 -11.19 -8.69
C ARG A 163 -14.48 -10.30 -9.38
N THR A 164 -14.93 -9.26 -8.69
CA THR A 164 -15.92 -8.30 -9.22
C THR A 164 -15.36 -7.48 -10.38
N VAL A 165 -14.09 -7.04 -10.30
CA VAL A 165 -13.51 -6.14 -11.32
C VAL A 165 -12.76 -6.85 -12.44
N ARG A 166 -12.46 -8.15 -12.32
CA ARG A 166 -11.76 -8.95 -13.34
C ARG A 166 -12.36 -8.83 -14.75
N PRO A 167 -13.70 -8.87 -14.94
CA PRO A 167 -14.28 -8.65 -16.26
C PRO A 167 -13.95 -7.26 -16.85
N ALA A 168 -13.94 -6.22 -16.01
CA ALA A 168 -13.58 -4.87 -16.44
C ALA A 168 -12.08 -4.77 -16.77
N LEU A 169 -11.21 -5.39 -15.97
CA LEU A 169 -9.77 -5.48 -16.28
C LEU A 169 -9.51 -6.13 -17.64
N ARG A 170 -10.21 -7.23 -17.95
CA ARG A 170 -10.11 -7.89 -19.26
C ARG A 170 -10.53 -6.97 -20.40
N LYS A 171 -11.63 -6.22 -20.24
CA LYS A 171 -12.08 -5.23 -21.24
C LYS A 171 -11.07 -4.09 -21.43
N MET A 172 -10.28 -3.77 -20.41
CA MET A 172 -9.18 -2.80 -20.48
C MET A 172 -7.89 -3.37 -21.08
N GLY A 173 -7.88 -4.64 -21.52
CA GLY A 173 -6.69 -5.31 -22.05
C GLY A 173 -5.72 -5.80 -20.97
N VAL A 174 -6.13 -5.82 -19.70
CA VAL A 174 -5.27 -6.27 -18.59
C VAL A 174 -5.41 -7.77 -18.38
N ILE A 175 -4.29 -8.48 -18.50
CA ILE A 175 -4.18 -9.90 -18.13
C ILE A 175 -3.83 -9.98 -16.64
N TRP A 176 -4.77 -10.47 -15.82
CA TRP A 176 -4.55 -10.65 -14.39
C TRP A 176 -3.93 -12.01 -14.09
N LEU A 177 -2.74 -12.01 -13.52
CA LEU A 177 -2.01 -13.23 -13.15
C LEU A 177 -2.04 -13.48 -11.62
N PRO A 178 -1.95 -14.74 -11.15
CA PRO A 178 -2.03 -15.06 -9.72
C PRO A 178 -1.00 -14.31 -8.86
N TRP A 179 0.24 -14.18 -9.36
CA TRP A 179 1.33 -13.52 -8.63
C TRP A 179 1.03 -12.05 -8.32
N MET A 180 0.24 -11.37 -9.16
CA MET A 180 -0.11 -9.96 -8.95
C MET A 180 -0.86 -9.77 -7.63
N GLN A 181 -1.83 -10.65 -7.35
CA GLN A 181 -2.56 -10.64 -6.08
C GLN A 181 -1.65 -11.02 -4.91
N GLN A 182 -0.73 -11.97 -5.09
CA GLN A 182 0.16 -12.39 -4.00
C GLN A 182 1.11 -11.26 -3.58
N VAL A 183 1.66 -10.51 -4.54
CA VAL A 183 2.47 -9.31 -4.29
C VAL A 183 1.71 -8.31 -3.42
N MET A 184 0.44 -8.02 -3.75
CA MET A 184 -0.38 -7.06 -3.00
C MET A 184 -0.68 -7.49 -1.56
N LEU A 185 -0.59 -8.79 -1.25
CA LEU A 185 -0.91 -9.34 0.06
C LEU A 185 0.30 -9.49 0.99
N TYR A 186 1.51 -9.38 0.46
CA TYR A 186 2.74 -9.74 1.14
C TYR A 186 2.93 -9.05 2.50
N TYR A 187 2.58 -7.76 2.60
CA TYR A 187 2.71 -7.02 3.86
C TYR A 187 1.92 -7.64 5.02
N TYR A 188 0.72 -8.16 4.72
CA TYR A 188 -0.19 -8.71 5.72
C TYR A 188 -0.09 -10.24 5.87
N TYR A 189 0.34 -10.91 4.81
CA TYR A 189 0.35 -12.35 4.67
C TYR A 189 1.62 -12.83 3.95
N PRO A 190 2.82 -12.59 4.51
CA PRO A 190 4.09 -12.92 3.85
C PRO A 190 4.22 -14.41 3.54
N GLU A 191 3.59 -15.27 4.34
CA GLU A 191 3.54 -16.72 4.14
C GLU A 191 2.93 -17.13 2.78
N LYS A 192 2.11 -16.28 2.16
CA LYS A 192 1.52 -16.55 0.83
C LYS A 192 2.53 -16.56 -0.32
N LEU A 193 3.75 -16.09 -0.07
CA LEU A 193 4.86 -16.14 -1.02
C LEU A 193 5.89 -17.23 -0.70
N ALA A 194 5.62 -18.12 0.26
CA ALA A 194 6.55 -19.17 0.66
C ALA A 194 7.01 -20.07 -0.50
N THR A 195 6.12 -20.32 -1.47
CA THR A 195 6.41 -21.14 -2.67
C THR A 195 6.57 -20.32 -3.95
N ALA A 196 6.55 -18.98 -3.85
CA ALA A 196 6.65 -18.12 -5.01
C ALA A 196 8.10 -18.01 -5.50
N GLY A 197 8.27 -17.84 -6.82
CA GLY A 197 9.60 -17.61 -7.40
C GLY A 197 10.29 -16.37 -6.80
N PRO A 198 11.63 -16.35 -6.69
CA PRO A 198 12.36 -15.25 -6.05
C PRO A 198 12.03 -13.86 -6.60
N TRP A 199 11.76 -13.77 -7.91
CA TRP A 199 11.38 -12.51 -8.54
C TRP A 199 10.01 -11.98 -8.08
N VAL A 200 9.05 -12.84 -7.76
CA VAL A 200 7.72 -12.43 -7.24
C VAL A 200 7.89 -11.85 -5.84
N ARG A 201 8.69 -12.53 -5.00
CA ARG A 201 9.03 -12.04 -3.66
C ARG A 201 9.71 -10.67 -3.74
N GLN A 202 10.69 -10.50 -4.63
CA GLN A 202 11.35 -9.21 -4.83
C GLN A 202 10.36 -8.11 -5.23
N LEU A 203 9.42 -8.37 -6.15
CA LEU A 203 8.36 -7.40 -6.47
C LEU A 203 7.48 -7.06 -5.26
N ALA A 204 7.16 -8.04 -4.43
CA ALA A 204 6.37 -7.81 -3.23
C ALA A 204 7.11 -6.97 -2.18
N GLU A 205 8.41 -7.22 -1.98
CA GLU A 205 9.29 -6.41 -1.14
C GLU A 205 9.39 -4.97 -1.66
N ILE A 206 9.51 -4.78 -2.99
CA ILE A 206 9.52 -3.44 -3.59
C ILE A 206 8.23 -2.69 -3.27
N LEU A 207 7.07 -3.34 -3.40
CA LEU A 207 5.78 -2.72 -3.10
C LEU A 207 5.72 -2.29 -1.63
N VAL A 208 6.13 -3.16 -0.71
CA VAL A 208 6.18 -2.83 0.73
C VAL A 208 7.12 -1.65 0.97
N ALA A 209 8.33 -1.69 0.43
CA ALA A 209 9.32 -0.63 0.65
C ALA A 209 8.84 0.73 0.13
N CYS A 210 8.28 0.77 -1.09
CA CYS A 210 7.76 2.00 -1.68
C CYS A 210 6.51 2.51 -0.96
N GLU A 211 5.60 1.62 -0.56
CA GLU A 211 4.39 1.96 0.19
C GLU A 211 4.73 2.63 1.52
N GLN A 212 5.66 2.04 2.28
CA GLN A 212 6.06 2.61 3.57
C GLN A 212 6.82 3.92 3.37
N PHE A 213 7.73 3.99 2.40
CA PHE A 213 8.48 5.21 2.14
C PHE A 213 7.61 6.38 1.68
N GLU A 214 6.63 6.13 0.80
CA GLU A 214 5.62 7.14 0.44
C GLU A 214 4.82 7.57 1.66
N ALA A 215 4.28 6.61 2.42
CA ALA A 215 3.40 6.88 3.55
C ALA A 215 4.08 7.71 4.65
N TYR A 216 5.33 7.40 5.00
CA TYR A 216 6.13 8.16 5.97
C TYR A 216 6.48 9.57 5.44
N SER A 217 6.56 9.74 4.12
CA SER A 217 6.81 11.04 3.51
C SER A 217 5.54 11.87 3.29
N ASN A 218 4.37 11.27 3.47
CA ASN A 218 3.08 11.86 3.12
C ASN A 218 2.42 12.55 4.33
N GLN A 219 2.76 13.83 4.53
CA GLN A 219 2.22 14.66 5.61
C GLN A 219 0.69 14.87 5.49
N ARG A 220 0.11 14.74 4.29
CA ARG A 220 -1.34 14.84 4.06
C ARG A 220 -2.08 13.57 4.47
N ARG A 221 -1.53 12.39 4.18
CA ARG A 221 -2.03 11.07 4.61
C ARG A 221 -1.78 10.83 6.10
N GLY A 222 -0.93 11.61 6.76
CA GLY A 222 -0.93 11.74 8.22
C GLY A 222 -2.28 12.15 8.82
N ARG A 223 -3.16 12.83 8.06
CA ARG A 223 -4.54 13.07 8.49
C ARG A 223 -5.44 11.81 8.42
N ASP A 224 -4.92 10.79 7.74
CA ASP A 224 -5.38 9.42 7.46
C ASP A 224 -5.99 8.64 8.61
N TYR A 225 -5.08 8.35 9.54
CA TYR A 225 -5.17 7.29 10.54
C TYR A 225 -4.20 7.49 11.71
N TYR A 226 -3.12 8.26 11.52
CA TYR A 226 -2.16 8.66 12.54
C TYR A 226 -1.54 9.98 12.10
N VAL A 227 -1.75 11.07 12.85
CA VAL A 227 -1.11 12.37 12.58
C VAL A 227 0.41 12.21 12.68
N ARG A 228 1.06 12.10 11.51
CA ARG A 228 2.51 11.93 11.35
C ARG A 228 3.15 13.25 10.93
N GLU A 229 2.88 14.30 11.70
CA GLU A 229 3.39 15.65 11.43
C GLU A 229 4.90 15.80 11.68
N LYS A 230 5.50 14.83 12.38
CA LYS A 230 6.90 14.88 12.83
C LYS A 230 7.83 13.89 12.12
N GLU A 231 7.29 12.97 11.31
CA GLU A 231 8.13 11.95 10.67
C GLU A 231 9.01 12.58 9.58
N THR A 232 10.29 12.26 9.66
CA THR A 232 11.35 12.67 8.74
C THR A 232 11.65 11.54 7.76
N LEU A 233 12.43 11.86 6.72
CA LEU A 233 12.93 10.85 5.80
C LEU A 233 13.87 9.84 6.47
N ALA A 234 14.56 10.25 7.55
CA ALA A 234 15.37 9.34 8.35
C ALA A 234 14.48 8.30 9.05
N ASP A 235 13.31 8.72 9.56
CA ASP A 235 12.34 7.80 10.17
C ASP A 235 11.79 6.79 9.16
N ALA A 236 11.59 7.23 7.90
CA ALA A 236 11.18 6.33 6.83
C ALA A 236 12.23 5.22 6.60
N PHE A 237 13.52 5.57 6.51
CA PHE A 237 14.57 4.56 6.30
C PHE A 237 14.84 3.71 7.55
N ALA A 238 14.79 4.28 8.75
CA ALA A 238 14.89 3.51 10.00
C ALA A 238 13.76 2.46 10.11
N TYR A 239 12.55 2.82 9.69
CA TYR A 239 11.45 1.86 9.64
C TYR A 239 11.69 0.75 8.58
N LEU A 240 12.21 1.10 7.40
CA LEU A 240 12.57 0.09 6.39
C LEU A 240 13.69 -0.84 6.87
N GLU A 241 14.66 -0.34 7.64
CA GLU A 241 15.70 -1.16 8.28
C GLU A 241 15.10 -2.15 9.30
N THR A 242 14.11 -1.71 10.07
CA THR A 242 13.39 -2.60 10.99
C THR A 242 12.71 -3.75 10.22
N LEU A 243 12.05 -3.43 9.11
CA LEU A 243 11.44 -4.45 8.24
C LEU A 243 12.48 -5.37 7.58
N GLN A 244 13.68 -4.85 7.28
CA GLN A 244 14.79 -5.67 6.79
C GLN A 244 15.29 -6.64 7.87
N GLN A 245 15.45 -6.18 9.11
CA GLN A 245 15.84 -7.03 10.25
C GLN A 245 14.80 -8.12 10.55
N GLU A 246 13.51 -7.81 10.37
CA GLU A 246 12.42 -8.79 10.46
C GLU A 246 12.35 -9.79 9.29
N GLY A 247 13.23 -9.66 8.28
CA GLY A 247 13.22 -10.51 7.09
C GLY A 247 12.08 -10.22 6.10
N MET A 248 11.36 -9.11 6.29
CA MET A 248 10.29 -8.67 5.39
C MET A 248 10.83 -7.98 4.14
N LEU A 249 12.00 -7.35 4.20
CA LEU A 249 12.66 -6.69 3.07
C LEU A 249 14.09 -7.20 2.89
N SER A 250 14.53 -7.40 1.65
CA SER A 250 15.94 -7.64 1.36
C SER A 250 16.75 -6.34 1.31
N GLY A 251 18.03 -6.42 1.69
CA GLY A 251 18.96 -5.30 1.56
C GLY A 251 19.14 -4.82 0.11
N ARG A 252 18.90 -5.69 -0.88
CA ARG A 252 18.89 -5.30 -2.31
C ARG A 252 17.79 -4.30 -2.63
N VAL A 253 16.57 -4.52 -2.11
CA VAL A 253 15.43 -3.63 -2.33
C VAL A 253 15.63 -2.31 -1.59
N VAL A 254 16.01 -2.36 -0.31
CA VAL A 254 16.28 -1.16 0.50
C VAL A 254 17.41 -0.33 -0.13
N GLY A 255 18.51 -0.98 -0.53
CA GLY A 255 19.63 -0.31 -1.19
C GLY A 255 19.25 0.32 -2.53
N ALA A 256 18.42 -0.34 -3.35
CA ALA A 256 17.93 0.26 -4.60
C ALA A 256 17.05 1.49 -4.36
N LEU A 257 16.16 1.43 -3.36
CA LEU A 257 15.33 2.58 -2.98
C LEU A 257 16.19 3.74 -2.49
N ARG A 258 17.20 3.49 -1.64
CA ARG A 258 18.16 4.51 -1.18
C ARG A 258 18.88 5.19 -2.33
N ARG A 259 19.48 4.41 -3.23
CA ARG A 259 20.20 4.96 -4.39
C ARG A 259 19.31 5.84 -5.27
N LEU A 260 18.11 5.38 -5.62
CA LEU A 260 17.17 6.16 -6.44
C LEU A 260 16.73 7.44 -5.70
N THR A 261 16.54 7.36 -4.38
CA THR A 261 16.24 8.53 -3.54
C THR A 261 17.39 9.54 -3.55
N ALA A 262 18.63 9.06 -3.37
CA ALA A 262 19.85 9.87 -3.43
C ALA A 262 20.09 10.47 -4.82
N GLN A 263 19.62 9.83 -5.89
CA GLN A 263 19.70 10.37 -7.25
C GLN A 263 18.61 11.42 -7.55
N GLY A 264 17.60 11.53 -6.69
CA GLY A 264 16.48 12.48 -6.85
C GLY A 264 15.35 11.98 -7.73
N GLU A 265 15.33 10.68 -8.05
CA GLU A 265 14.32 10.04 -8.90
C GLU A 265 12.90 10.19 -8.33
N PHE A 266 12.78 10.33 -7.00
CA PHE A 266 11.52 10.44 -6.28
C PHE A 266 11.19 11.85 -5.79
N ASP A 267 12.06 12.84 -5.98
CA ASP A 267 11.87 14.19 -5.42
C ASP A 267 10.46 14.74 -5.72
N ALA A 268 10.08 14.75 -7.00
CA ALA A 268 8.78 15.27 -7.43
C ALA A 268 7.59 14.47 -6.87
N ILE A 269 7.75 13.15 -6.69
CA ILE A 269 6.71 12.30 -6.11
C ILE A 269 6.52 12.65 -4.63
N LEU A 270 7.62 12.80 -3.89
CA LEU A 270 7.55 13.09 -2.46
C LEU A 270 7.08 14.52 -2.20
N GLU A 271 7.50 15.50 -3.02
CA GLU A 271 6.97 16.87 -2.95
C GLU A 271 5.45 16.90 -3.20
N GLU A 272 4.96 16.12 -4.18
CA GLU A 272 3.52 15.95 -4.42
C GLU A 272 2.81 15.33 -3.22
N ALA A 273 3.36 14.27 -2.63
CA ALA A 273 2.81 13.62 -1.44
C ALA A 273 2.71 14.59 -0.25
N ARG A 274 3.73 15.42 -0.05
CA ARG A 274 3.77 16.45 1.00
C ARG A 274 2.86 17.64 0.69
N GLY A 275 2.59 17.90 -0.57
CA GLY A 275 1.89 19.09 -1.04
C GLY A 275 2.75 20.37 -0.98
N ARG A 276 4.07 20.23 -0.86
CA ARG A 276 5.04 21.34 -0.87
C ARG A 276 6.39 20.90 -1.43
N ALA A 277 7.13 21.85 -1.99
CA ALA A 277 8.50 21.63 -2.41
C ALA A 277 9.43 21.33 -1.21
N PHE A 278 10.49 20.57 -1.45
CA PHE A 278 11.56 20.36 -0.50
C PHE A 278 12.39 21.63 -0.32
N THR A 279 12.78 21.93 0.91
CA THR A 279 13.80 22.94 1.19
C THR A 279 15.18 22.47 0.72
N ARG A 280 16.14 23.39 0.64
CA ARG A 280 17.54 23.03 0.31
C ARG A 280 18.14 22.05 1.31
N SER A 281 17.81 22.17 2.60
CA SER A 281 18.29 21.24 3.63
C SER A 281 17.68 19.85 3.47
N GLU A 282 16.38 19.76 3.20
CA GLU A 282 15.69 18.48 2.94
C GLU A 282 16.27 17.77 1.70
N ARG A 283 16.54 18.52 0.61
CA ARG A 283 17.20 17.95 -0.57
C ARG A 283 18.61 17.46 -0.27
N ARG A 284 19.42 18.24 0.45
CA ARG A 284 20.76 17.78 0.85
C ARG A 284 20.71 16.52 1.69
N ALA A 285 19.78 16.43 2.64
CA ALA A 285 19.56 15.23 3.44
C ALA A 285 19.20 14.02 2.55
N LEU A 286 18.32 14.18 1.56
CA LEU A 286 18.00 13.12 0.59
C LEU A 286 19.22 12.62 -0.19
N ARG A 287 20.14 13.51 -0.57
CA ARG A 287 21.39 13.13 -1.26
C ARG A 287 22.38 12.40 -0.36
N ALA A 288 22.34 12.66 0.94
CA ALA A 288 23.22 12.03 1.91
C ALA A 288 22.78 10.62 2.35
N VAL A 289 21.62 10.12 1.90
CA VAL A 289 21.08 8.80 2.29
C VAL A 289 21.93 7.61 1.81
N GLU A 290 22.83 7.83 0.82
CA GLU A 290 23.75 6.81 0.32
C GLU A 290 25.06 6.72 1.13
N ALA A 291 25.36 7.72 1.97
CA ALA A 291 26.51 7.73 2.87
C ALA A 291 26.25 6.89 4.12
#